data_AF-A0A4Y9RVL9-F1
#
_entry.id   AF-A0A4Y9RVL9-F1
#
_cell.length_a   1.000
_cell.length_b   1.000
_cell.length_c   1.000
_cell.angle_alpha   90.00
_cell.angle_beta   90.00
_cell.angle_gamma   90.00
#
_symmetry.space_group_name_H-M   'P 1'
#
loop_
_entity.id
_entity.type
_entity.pdbx_description
1 polymer ?
#
loop_
_entity_poly.entity_id
_entity_poly.type
_entity_poly.pdbx_seq_one_letter_code
_entity_poly.pdbx_strand_id
1 'polypeptide(L)'
;MTTMNRASAFKSRAGAALLGVTLSLTAVGAWADGPGRGPTGTWEKGYLVFIIDHHYSALRMTELAAGTDPTRDAPVVNPAEGTSPTPGINSTPPKASSEQIRSMSRQANRTQREEIGRAQRMLRDWYGLTHEPKLTAEGSRMIAMLEGTPSGARFDEVFLRTFSNHHLSALAPSLHCQVKSDLSHDSLRRYCDDIVTSQKNGINDMREMLCKQFSDCDFLPETGDRRKDQDF
;
A
#
# COMPACT_ATOMS: atom_id res chain seq x y z
N MET A 1 -31.32 -44.42 -52.57
CA MET A 1 -31.31 -43.66 -53.84
C MET A 1 -32.75 -43.30 -54.18
N THR A 2 -33.18 -42.11 -53.79
CA THR A 2 -34.34 -41.44 -54.45
C THR A 2 -34.10 -39.94 -54.36
N THR A 3 -34.21 -39.33 -55.53
CA THR A 3 -33.80 -38.00 -55.98
C THR A 3 -34.79 -36.89 -55.63
N MET A 4 -34.24 -35.66 -55.48
CA MET A 4 -34.72 -34.34 -55.99
C MET A 4 -36.17 -33.91 -55.63
N ASN A 5 -36.59 -32.65 -55.55
CA ASN A 5 -36.09 -31.38 -56.06
C ASN A 5 -36.90 -30.23 -55.40
N ARG A 6 -36.24 -29.08 -55.28
CA ARG A 6 -36.70 -27.70 -55.50
C ARG A 6 -38.06 -27.16 -55.02
N ALA A 7 -37.93 -25.93 -54.53
CA ALA A 7 -38.89 -25.02 -53.94
C ALA A 7 -39.76 -24.21 -54.93
N SER A 8 -40.72 -23.49 -54.32
CA SER A 8 -41.44 -22.26 -54.72
C SER A 8 -42.75 -22.47 -55.51
N ALA A 9 -43.86 -21.71 -55.34
CA ALA A 9 -44.00 -20.37 -54.77
C ALA A 9 -45.48 -20.00 -54.43
N PHE A 10 -45.62 -19.02 -53.52
CA PHE A 10 -46.48 -17.81 -53.59
C PHE A 10 -48.00 -17.83 -53.31
N LYS A 11 -48.38 -17.09 -52.24
CA LYS A 11 -49.32 -15.91 -52.16
C LYS A 11 -50.07 -15.93 -50.82
N SER A 12 -49.64 -15.12 -49.84
CA SER A 12 -50.07 -13.73 -49.57
C SER A 12 -51.41 -13.62 -48.84
N ARG A 13 -51.39 -13.15 -47.57
CA ARG A 13 -51.97 -11.85 -47.17
C ARG A 13 -51.85 -11.57 -45.66
N ALA A 14 -51.51 -10.30 -45.40
CA ALA A 14 -52.00 -9.43 -44.32
C ALA A 14 -51.60 -9.70 -42.86
N GLY A 15 -50.84 -8.73 -42.33
CA GLY A 15 -51.29 -7.96 -41.17
C GLY A 15 -50.76 -8.39 -39.80
N ALA A 16 -49.77 -7.67 -39.28
CA ALA A 16 -49.81 -7.02 -37.96
C ALA A 16 -48.47 -6.32 -37.71
N ALA A 17 -48.52 -5.01 -37.46
CA ALA A 17 -47.45 -4.27 -36.81
C ALA A 17 -47.27 -4.77 -35.38
N LEU A 18 -46.05 -4.79 -34.85
CA LEU A 18 -45.73 -4.53 -33.43
C LEU A 18 -44.20 -4.50 -33.22
N LEU A 19 -43.71 -3.27 -33.00
CA LEU A 19 -42.66 -2.86 -32.06
C LEU A 19 -41.35 -3.66 -32.02
N GLY A 20 -40.31 -3.02 -32.57
CA GLY A 20 -38.93 -3.34 -32.26
C GLY A 20 -38.65 -3.14 -30.76
N VAL A 21 -38.23 -4.22 -30.11
CA VAL A 21 -37.56 -4.15 -28.81
C VAL A 21 -36.07 -4.03 -29.09
N THR A 22 -35.56 -2.81 -29.20
CA THR A 22 -34.14 -2.55 -28.99
C THR A 22 -33.86 -2.81 -27.52
N LEU A 23 -33.24 -3.95 -27.23
CA LEU A 23 -32.71 -4.27 -25.92
C LEU A 23 -31.53 -3.33 -25.66
N SER A 24 -31.79 -2.17 -25.07
CA SER A 24 -30.75 -1.28 -24.57
C SER A 24 -30.06 -1.97 -23.40
N LEU A 25 -28.96 -2.66 -23.69
CA LEU A 25 -27.99 -3.10 -22.69
C LEU A 25 -27.44 -1.85 -22.00
N THR A 26 -28.09 -1.42 -20.92
CA THR A 26 -27.46 -0.51 -19.97
C THR A 26 -26.37 -1.33 -19.29
N ALA A 27 -25.14 -1.19 -19.78
CA ALA A 27 -23.98 -1.63 -19.03
C ALA A 27 -24.04 -0.89 -17.69
N VAL A 28 -24.45 -1.61 -16.64
CA VAL A 28 -24.25 -1.15 -15.27
C VAL A 28 -22.74 -1.15 -15.10
N GLY A 29 -22.12 -0.02 -15.39
CA GLY A 29 -20.71 0.16 -15.14
C GLY A 29 -20.46 -0.22 -13.70
N ALA A 30 -19.50 -1.11 -13.45
CA ALA A 30 -18.88 -1.17 -12.14
C ALA A 30 -18.38 0.24 -11.88
N TRP A 31 -19.09 1.00 -11.05
CA TRP A 31 -18.73 2.35 -10.71
C TRP A 31 -17.39 2.23 -9.99
N ALA A 32 -16.29 2.53 -10.68
CA ALA A 32 -15.09 2.93 -9.99
C ALA A 32 -15.53 4.09 -9.09
N ASP A 33 -15.20 4.02 -7.80
CA ASP A 33 -15.51 5.08 -6.84
C ASP A 33 -15.14 6.43 -7.49
N GLY A 34 -16.08 7.38 -7.49
CA GLY A 34 -15.84 8.72 -8.05
C GLY A 34 -14.95 9.56 -7.12
N PRO A 35 -14.77 10.87 -7.36
CA PRO A 35 -14.23 11.75 -6.34
C PRO A 35 -15.14 11.86 -5.12
N GLY A 36 -14.51 11.86 -3.94
CA GLY A 36 -15.16 12.21 -2.69
C GLY A 36 -15.50 13.69 -2.69
N ARG A 37 -16.56 14.07 -1.99
CA ARG A 37 -17.15 15.42 -2.12
C ARG A 37 -16.94 16.27 -0.88
N GLY A 38 -16.91 17.59 -1.05
CA GLY A 38 -16.90 18.53 0.07
C GLY A 38 -15.76 18.27 1.08
N PRO A 39 -16.06 18.28 2.40
CA PRO A 39 -15.04 18.06 3.43
C PRO A 39 -14.36 16.69 3.37
N THR A 40 -15.08 15.60 3.05
CA THR A 40 -14.49 14.25 2.98
C THR A 40 -13.48 14.18 1.85
N GLY A 41 -13.82 14.66 0.65
CA GLY A 41 -12.88 14.72 -0.48
C GLY A 41 -11.61 15.53 -0.20
N THR A 42 -11.74 16.65 0.55
CA THR A 42 -10.57 17.43 0.98
C THR A 42 -9.68 16.63 1.94
N TRP A 43 -10.29 15.92 2.87
CA TRP A 43 -9.59 15.09 3.85
C TRP A 43 -8.88 13.90 3.18
N GLU A 44 -9.56 13.20 2.27
CA GLU A 44 -9.02 12.03 1.54
C GLU A 44 -7.78 12.38 0.73
N LYS A 45 -7.78 13.51 0.00
CA LYS A 45 -6.59 14.00 -0.70
C LYS A 45 -5.41 14.19 0.27
N GLY A 46 -5.66 14.77 1.43
CA GLY A 46 -4.65 14.98 2.47
C GLY A 46 -4.11 13.66 3.02
N TYR A 47 -4.97 12.68 3.28
CA TYR A 47 -4.57 11.35 3.72
C TYR A 47 -3.75 10.61 2.67
N LEU A 48 -4.17 10.64 1.39
CA LEU A 48 -3.45 9.97 0.30
C LEU A 48 -2.06 10.57 0.11
N VAL A 49 -1.90 11.89 0.17
CA VAL A 49 -0.59 12.55 0.14
C VAL A 49 0.25 12.14 1.35
N PHE A 50 -0.34 12.18 2.55
CA PHE A 50 0.33 11.77 3.79
C PHE A 50 0.88 10.34 3.70
N ILE A 51 0.04 9.38 3.29
CA ILE A 51 0.43 7.97 3.32
C ILE A 51 1.46 7.64 2.24
N ILE A 52 1.43 8.34 1.09
CA ILE A 52 2.50 8.24 0.08
C ILE A 52 3.84 8.65 0.67
N ASP A 53 3.91 9.83 1.32
CA ASP A 53 5.16 10.34 1.91
C ASP A 53 5.64 9.50 3.10
N HIS A 54 4.69 9.04 3.93
CA HIS A 54 4.96 8.14 5.05
C HIS A 54 5.57 6.83 4.57
N HIS A 55 4.95 6.16 3.60
CA HIS A 55 5.46 4.92 3.02
C HIS A 55 6.78 5.10 2.28
N TYR A 56 6.98 6.25 1.64
CA TYR A 56 8.24 6.54 0.96
C TYR A 56 9.43 6.53 1.91
N SER A 57 9.27 7.04 3.13
CA SER A 57 10.33 6.96 4.15
C SER A 57 10.65 5.52 4.55
N ALA A 58 9.64 4.65 4.62
CA ALA A 58 9.83 3.24 4.96
C ALA A 58 10.63 2.47 3.91
N LEU A 59 10.56 2.87 2.64
CA LEU A 59 11.31 2.21 1.59
C LEU A 59 12.80 2.24 1.92
N ARG A 60 13.34 3.42 2.23
CA ARG A 60 14.75 3.54 2.60
C ARG A 60 15.08 2.83 3.91
N MET A 61 14.21 2.90 4.91
CA MET A 61 14.44 2.21 6.19
C MET A 61 14.56 0.69 5.99
N THR A 62 13.67 0.11 5.19
CA THR A 62 13.67 -1.32 4.88
C THR A 62 14.79 -1.74 3.94
N GLU A 63 15.20 -0.87 3.02
CA GLU A 63 16.40 -1.06 2.18
C GLU A 63 17.69 -1.12 3.00
N LEU A 64 17.83 -0.29 4.04
CA LEU A 64 18.98 -0.36 4.94
C LEU A 64 19.03 -1.70 5.68
N ALA A 65 17.88 -2.24 6.07
CA ALA A 65 17.81 -3.53 6.76
C ALA A 65 18.08 -4.71 5.83
N ALA A 66 17.33 -4.81 4.73
CA ALA A 66 17.38 -5.93 3.80
C ALA A 66 18.53 -5.85 2.78
N GLY A 67 19.14 -4.68 2.60
CA GLY A 67 20.00 -4.38 1.47
C GLY A 67 19.19 -4.19 0.19
N THR A 68 19.88 -3.71 -0.84
CA THR A 68 19.31 -3.57 -2.18
C THR A 68 20.19 -4.24 -3.21
N ASP A 69 19.55 -4.80 -4.23
CA ASP A 69 20.28 -5.34 -5.38
C ASP A 69 20.33 -4.32 -6.52
N PRO A 70 21.53 -4.07 -7.10
CA PRO A 70 21.67 -3.16 -8.22
C PRO A 70 21.02 -3.70 -9.50
N THR A 71 20.82 -5.02 -9.58
CA THR A 71 20.18 -5.72 -10.69
C THR A 71 19.29 -6.82 -10.14
N ARG A 72 18.01 -6.81 -10.53
CA ARG A 72 17.01 -7.78 -10.10
C ARG A 72 16.69 -8.72 -11.24
N ASP A 73 16.79 -10.03 -11.05
CA ASP A 73 16.43 -11.01 -12.08
C ASP A 73 14.95 -11.38 -11.91
N ALA A 74 14.09 -10.70 -12.69
CA ALA A 74 12.63 -10.81 -12.58
C ALA A 74 12.04 -12.25 -12.54
N PRO A 75 12.66 -13.29 -13.15
CA PRO A 75 12.12 -14.66 -13.09
C PRO A 75 12.49 -15.44 -11.82
N VAL A 76 13.44 -14.99 -11.00
CA VAL A 76 13.99 -15.78 -9.89
C VAL A 76 13.49 -15.24 -8.55
N VAL A 77 12.63 -16.00 -7.87
CA VAL A 77 12.30 -15.75 -6.46
C VAL A 77 13.46 -16.27 -5.61
N ASN A 78 14.47 -15.41 -5.37
CA ASN A 78 15.62 -15.74 -4.52
C ASN A 78 15.42 -15.17 -3.10
N PRO A 79 15.35 -16.02 -2.04
CA PRO A 79 15.24 -15.55 -0.65
C PRO A 79 16.38 -14.65 -0.16
N ALA A 80 17.55 -14.71 -0.82
CA ALA A 80 18.70 -13.88 -0.53
C ALA A 80 18.70 -12.52 -1.26
N GLU A 81 17.78 -12.31 -2.19
CA GLU A 81 17.63 -11.05 -2.93
C GLU A 81 17.17 -9.93 -1.98
N GLY A 82 17.79 -8.76 -2.07
CA GLY A 82 17.39 -7.54 -1.37
C GLY A 82 16.16 -6.87 -1.98
N THR A 83 15.95 -5.59 -1.69
CA THR A 83 14.87 -4.79 -2.28
C THR A 83 15.37 -4.01 -3.50
N SER A 84 14.46 -3.59 -4.38
CA SER A 84 14.83 -2.60 -5.40
C SER A 84 15.20 -1.27 -4.71
N PRO A 85 16.25 -0.55 -5.17
CA PRO A 85 16.57 0.76 -4.62
C PRO A 85 15.43 1.76 -4.86
N THR A 86 15.19 2.63 -3.88
CA THR A 86 14.37 3.82 -4.08
C THR A 86 15.02 4.73 -5.14
N PRO A 87 14.27 5.25 -6.13
CA PRO A 87 14.84 6.11 -7.16
C PRO A 87 15.66 7.26 -6.58
N GLY A 88 16.86 7.48 -7.13
CA GLY A 88 17.78 8.52 -6.65
C GLY A 88 18.58 8.15 -5.39
N ILE A 89 18.39 6.95 -4.83
CA ILE A 89 19.17 6.42 -3.71
C ILE A 89 20.13 5.34 -4.21
N ASN A 90 21.40 5.43 -3.81
CA ASN A 90 22.40 4.44 -4.14
C ASN A 90 22.09 3.08 -3.50
N SER A 91 22.46 2.01 -4.19
CA SER A 91 22.38 0.66 -3.66
C SER A 91 23.18 0.54 -2.36
N THR A 92 22.70 -0.26 -1.40
CA THR A 92 23.31 -0.45 -0.09
C THR A 92 23.36 -1.94 0.31
N PRO A 93 24.44 -2.42 0.96
CA PRO A 93 24.44 -3.76 1.53
C PRO A 93 23.46 -3.86 2.71
N PRO A 94 22.98 -5.06 3.05
CA PRO A 94 22.14 -5.26 4.23
C PRO A 94 22.89 -4.91 5.50
N LYS A 95 22.26 -4.11 6.37
CA LYS A 95 22.79 -3.80 7.71
C LYS A 95 22.25 -4.73 8.78
N ALA A 96 21.07 -5.31 8.58
CA ALA A 96 20.51 -6.26 9.52
C ALA A 96 21.34 -7.56 9.52
N SER A 97 21.59 -8.15 10.68
CA SER A 97 22.22 -9.49 10.78
C SER A 97 21.19 -10.61 10.82
N SER A 98 19.98 -10.33 11.32
CA SER A 98 18.89 -11.30 11.41
C SER A 98 18.22 -11.53 10.05
N GLU A 99 18.20 -12.78 9.58
CA GLU A 99 17.47 -13.17 8.37
C GLU A 99 15.95 -12.95 8.50
N GLN A 100 15.41 -13.08 9.71
CA GLN A 100 14.01 -12.78 9.98
C GLN A 100 13.71 -11.29 9.73
N ILE A 101 14.57 -10.40 10.21
CA ILE A 101 14.44 -8.95 9.99
C ILE A 101 14.58 -8.63 8.50
N ARG A 102 15.58 -9.18 7.81
CA ARG A 102 15.74 -8.98 6.36
C ARG A 102 14.50 -9.41 5.59
N SER A 103 13.95 -10.58 5.92
CA SER A 103 12.74 -11.09 5.26
C SER A 103 11.52 -10.20 5.49
N MET A 104 11.28 -9.78 6.73
CA MET A 104 10.21 -8.84 7.08
C MET A 104 10.39 -7.51 6.35
N SER A 105 11.60 -6.95 6.32
CA SER A 105 11.91 -5.70 5.63
C SER A 105 11.65 -5.78 4.13
N ARG A 106 11.98 -6.90 3.47
CA ARG A 106 11.66 -7.10 2.05
C ARG A 106 10.17 -7.15 1.79
N GLN A 107 9.41 -7.81 2.66
CA GLN A 107 7.96 -7.87 2.55
C GLN A 107 7.36 -6.47 2.72
N ALA A 108 7.74 -5.76 3.79
CA ALA A 108 7.28 -4.41 4.06
C ALA A 108 7.61 -3.44 2.91
N ASN A 109 8.82 -3.52 2.35
CA ASN A 109 9.21 -2.69 1.20
C ASN A 109 8.30 -2.92 -0.01
N ARG A 110 8.03 -4.19 -0.36
CA ARG A 110 7.14 -4.53 -1.48
C ARG A 110 5.72 -4.03 -1.25
N THR A 111 5.16 -4.31 -0.09
CA THR A 111 3.80 -3.87 0.29
C THR A 111 3.68 -2.35 0.22
N GLN A 112 4.63 -1.61 0.81
CA GLN A 112 4.56 -0.15 0.84
C GLN A 112 4.78 0.48 -0.55
N ARG A 113 5.53 -0.16 -1.47
CA ARG A 113 5.58 0.27 -2.89
C ARG A 113 4.24 0.10 -3.58
N GLU A 114 3.56 -1.02 -3.36
CA GLU A 114 2.23 -1.25 -3.91
C GLU A 114 1.21 -0.25 -3.35
N GLU A 115 1.29 0.05 -2.06
CA GLU A 115 0.43 1.02 -1.37
C GLU A 115 0.63 2.44 -1.90
N ILE A 116 1.89 2.89 -2.06
CA ILE A 116 2.21 4.16 -2.75
C ILE A 116 1.56 4.20 -4.14
N GLY A 117 1.73 3.14 -4.92
CA GLY A 117 1.15 3.05 -6.26
C GLY A 117 -0.39 3.11 -6.24
N ARG A 118 -1.06 2.45 -5.29
CA ARG A 118 -2.52 2.51 -5.13
C ARG A 118 -2.97 3.93 -4.77
N ALA A 119 -2.34 4.56 -3.78
CA ALA A 119 -2.68 5.91 -3.35
C ALA A 119 -2.47 6.96 -4.46
N GLN A 120 -1.37 6.85 -5.22
CA GLN A 120 -1.14 7.71 -6.39
C GLN A 120 -2.20 7.53 -7.48
N ARG A 121 -2.64 6.29 -7.74
CA ARG A 121 -3.74 6.04 -8.68
C ARG A 121 -5.04 6.65 -8.19
N MET A 122 -5.38 6.49 -6.90
CA MET A 122 -6.57 7.12 -6.30
C MET A 122 -6.53 8.64 -6.42
N LEU A 123 -5.38 9.28 -6.14
CA LEU A 123 -5.23 10.74 -6.30
C LEU A 123 -5.49 11.21 -7.75
N ARG A 124 -4.93 10.48 -8.72
CA ARG A 124 -5.04 10.82 -10.13
C ARG A 124 -6.44 10.55 -10.66
N ASP A 125 -6.96 9.35 -10.43
CA ASP A 125 -8.19 8.88 -11.05
C ASP A 125 -9.42 9.54 -10.44
N TRP A 126 -9.40 9.84 -9.14
CA TRP A 126 -10.53 10.49 -8.46
C TRP A 126 -10.45 12.01 -8.50
N TYR A 127 -9.27 12.59 -8.25
CA TYR A 127 -9.16 14.04 -8.06
C TYR A 127 -8.34 14.74 -9.15
N GLY A 128 -7.82 14.03 -10.14
CA GLY A 128 -6.97 14.60 -11.19
C GLY A 128 -5.63 15.12 -10.67
N LEU A 129 -5.17 14.65 -9.50
CA LEU A 129 -3.95 15.11 -8.84
C LEU A 129 -2.82 14.11 -9.00
N THR A 130 -1.61 14.61 -9.24
CA THR A 130 -0.38 13.84 -9.13
C THR A 130 0.40 14.29 -7.90
N HIS A 131 1.09 13.35 -7.26
CA HIS A 131 1.96 13.63 -6.12
C HIS A 131 3.23 12.80 -6.23
N GLU A 132 4.36 13.49 -6.29
CA GLU A 132 5.68 12.87 -6.19
C GLU A 132 6.01 12.65 -4.71
N PRO A 133 6.35 11.41 -4.30
CA PRO A 133 6.65 11.10 -2.91
C PRO A 133 7.82 11.94 -2.38
N LYS A 134 7.71 12.38 -1.13
CA LYS A 134 8.71 13.20 -0.44
C LYS A 134 9.06 12.63 0.91
N LEU A 135 10.33 12.79 1.29
CA LEU A 135 10.74 12.50 2.67
C LEU A 135 10.21 13.57 3.60
N THR A 136 9.49 13.15 4.64
CA THR A 136 9.09 14.02 5.75
C THR A 136 10.28 14.28 6.66
N ALA A 137 10.22 15.35 7.47
CA ALA A 137 11.27 15.64 8.44
C ALA A 137 11.47 14.49 9.45
N GLU A 138 10.38 13.83 9.85
CA GLU A 138 10.42 12.67 10.73
C GLU A 138 11.06 11.46 10.05
N GLY A 139 10.63 11.14 8.83
CA GLY A 139 11.21 10.06 8.04
C GLY A 139 12.71 10.25 7.81
N SER A 140 13.15 11.47 7.47
CA SER A 140 14.56 11.80 7.32
C SER A 140 15.36 11.60 8.61
N ARG A 141 14.80 11.94 9.78
CA ARG A 141 15.46 11.70 11.08
C ARG A 141 15.60 10.21 11.38
N MET A 142 14.55 9.41 11.14
CA MET A 142 14.60 7.97 11.36
C MET A 142 15.59 7.29 10.41
N ILE A 143 15.61 7.69 9.14
CA ILE A 143 16.59 7.21 8.16
C ILE A 143 18.00 7.56 8.61
N ALA A 144 18.28 8.80 8.98
CA ALA A 144 19.62 9.22 9.43
C ALA A 144 20.10 8.43 10.66
N MET A 145 19.20 8.14 11.61
CA MET A 145 19.49 7.29 12.75
C MET A 145 19.87 5.87 12.33
N LEU A 146 19.12 5.27 11.40
CA LEU A 146 19.44 3.94 10.89
C LEU A 146 20.73 3.93 10.06
N GLU A 147 20.99 4.96 9.26
CA GLU A 147 22.23 5.10 8.49
C GLU A 147 23.46 5.21 9.40
N GLY A 148 23.36 5.98 10.49
CA GLY A 148 24.43 6.13 11.48
C GLY A 148 24.62 4.92 12.40
N THR A 149 23.69 3.97 12.44
CA THR A 149 23.78 2.79 13.32
C THR A 149 24.67 1.70 12.70
N PRO A 150 25.71 1.16 13.37
CA PRO A 150 26.54 0.09 12.82
C PRO A 150 25.75 -1.18 12.51
N SER A 151 26.06 -1.84 11.40
CA SER A 151 25.45 -3.12 10.99
C SER A 151 25.61 -4.22 12.06
N GLY A 152 24.72 -5.21 12.03
CA GLY A 152 24.70 -6.34 12.96
C GLY A 152 23.63 -6.19 14.05
N ALA A 153 23.83 -6.86 15.20
CA ALA A 153 22.83 -6.93 16.27
C ALA A 153 22.38 -5.55 16.79
N ARG A 154 23.27 -4.55 16.80
CA ARG A 154 22.89 -3.18 17.18
C ARG A 154 21.95 -2.53 16.16
N PHE A 155 22.19 -2.75 14.87
CA PHE A 155 21.26 -2.30 13.83
C PHE A 155 19.91 -2.99 13.98
N ASP A 156 19.90 -4.31 14.19
CA ASP A 156 18.68 -5.10 14.36
C ASP A 156 17.79 -4.50 15.46
N GLU A 157 18.34 -4.25 16.65
CA GLU A 157 17.60 -3.67 17.77
C GLU A 157 17.06 -2.26 17.45
N VAL A 158 17.92 -1.37 16.93
CA VAL A 158 17.52 0.01 16.60
C VAL A 158 16.47 0.02 15.49
N PHE A 159 16.61 -0.87 14.50
CA PHE A 159 15.66 -1.01 13.41
C PHE A 159 14.28 -1.43 13.92
N LEU A 160 14.19 -2.47 14.76
CA LEU A 160 12.91 -2.94 15.30
C LEU A 160 12.18 -1.84 16.07
N ARG A 161 12.88 -1.08 16.92
CA ARG A 161 12.30 0.06 17.64
C ARG A 161 11.85 1.17 16.69
N THR A 162 12.75 1.59 15.80
CA THR A 162 12.50 2.72 14.89
C THR A 162 11.34 2.41 13.93
N PHE A 163 11.31 1.21 13.38
CA PHE A 163 10.29 0.82 12.42
C PHE A 163 8.93 0.55 13.09
N SER A 164 8.92 0.09 14.35
CA SER A 164 7.69 0.05 15.15
C SER A 164 7.10 1.44 15.38
N ASN A 165 7.93 2.42 15.71
CA ASN A 165 7.50 3.82 15.89
C ASN A 165 6.97 4.41 14.59
N HIS A 166 7.66 4.16 13.46
CA HIS A 166 7.19 4.53 12.13
C HIS A 166 5.81 3.92 11.83
N HIS A 167 5.61 2.63 12.14
CA HIS A 167 4.33 1.98 11.92
C HIS A 167 3.20 2.57 12.77
N LEU A 168 3.50 2.87 14.03
CA LEU A 168 2.52 3.45 14.94
C LEU A 168 2.01 4.81 14.42
N SER A 169 2.88 5.63 13.82
CA SER A 169 2.50 6.96 13.33
C SER A 169 1.50 6.93 12.16
N ALA A 170 1.36 5.80 11.46
CA ALA A 170 0.35 5.62 10.41
C ALA A 170 -1.01 5.09 10.92
N LEU A 171 -1.09 4.54 12.14
CA LEU A 171 -2.32 3.89 12.62
C LEU A 171 -3.46 4.89 12.81
N ALA A 172 -3.26 5.97 13.57
CA ALA A 172 -4.32 6.95 13.83
C ALA A 172 -4.82 7.64 12.54
N PRO A 173 -3.96 8.12 11.62
CA PRO A 173 -4.42 8.64 10.34
C PRO A 173 -5.21 7.61 9.50
N SER A 174 -4.81 6.34 9.51
CA SER A 174 -5.48 5.29 8.74
C SER A 174 -6.80 4.84 9.37
N LEU A 175 -6.90 4.83 10.70
CA LEU A 175 -8.18 4.68 11.41
C LEU A 175 -9.12 5.84 11.09
N HIS A 176 -8.61 7.07 11.09
CA HIS A 176 -9.40 8.22 10.66
C HIS A 176 -9.88 8.07 9.21
N CYS A 177 -9.09 7.48 8.32
CA CYS A 177 -9.51 7.24 6.94
C CYS A 177 -10.76 6.36 6.85
N GLN A 178 -10.85 5.31 7.68
CA GLN A 178 -12.00 4.41 7.68
C GLN A 178 -13.32 5.13 8.00
N VAL A 179 -13.27 6.21 8.78
CA VAL A 179 -14.47 6.90 9.29
C VAL A 179 -14.68 8.30 8.72
N LYS A 180 -13.64 8.93 8.14
CA LYS A 180 -13.70 10.28 7.56
C LYS A 180 -13.71 10.29 6.03
N SER A 181 -13.48 9.15 5.37
CA SER A 181 -13.65 9.02 3.92
C SER A 181 -15.11 9.23 3.51
N ASP A 182 -15.34 9.51 2.23
CA ASP A 182 -16.67 9.47 1.66
C ASP A 182 -17.29 8.06 1.82
N LEU A 183 -18.60 8.02 2.07
CA LEU A 183 -19.31 6.76 2.32
C LEU A 183 -19.36 5.89 1.07
N SER A 184 -19.25 6.47 -0.13
CA SER A 184 -19.18 5.68 -1.37
C SER A 184 -17.79 5.14 -1.69
N HIS A 185 -16.74 5.45 -0.90
CA HIS A 185 -15.36 5.03 -1.20
C HIS A 185 -14.96 3.73 -0.50
N ASP A 186 -15.63 2.65 -0.88
CA ASP A 186 -15.38 1.32 -0.31
C ASP A 186 -13.95 0.84 -0.58
N SER A 187 -13.36 1.23 -1.71
CA SER A 187 -11.98 0.89 -2.03
C SER A 187 -10.97 1.61 -1.15
N LEU A 188 -11.20 2.89 -0.82
CA LEU A 188 -10.33 3.65 0.09
C LEU A 188 -10.43 3.11 1.52
N ARG A 189 -11.64 2.80 2.00
CA ARG A 189 -11.80 2.25 3.35
C ARG A 189 -11.11 0.90 3.53
N ARG A 190 -11.21 0.02 2.52
CA ARG A 190 -10.48 -1.26 2.53
C ARG A 190 -8.96 -1.06 2.49
N TYR A 191 -8.48 -0.15 1.65
CA TYR A 191 -7.06 0.22 1.63
C TYR A 191 -6.56 0.67 3.01
N CYS A 192 -7.33 1.51 3.71
CA CYS A 192 -6.99 1.99 5.04
C CYS A 192 -7.06 0.89 6.12
N ASP A 193 -8.01 -0.05 6.01
CA ASP A 193 -8.10 -1.23 6.88
C ASP A 193 -6.95 -2.21 6.73
N ASP A 194 -6.53 -2.46 5.49
CA ASP A 194 -5.36 -3.30 5.19
C ASP A 194 -4.10 -2.70 5.84
N ILE A 195 -3.93 -1.37 5.79
CA ILE A 195 -2.81 -0.66 6.43
C ILE A 195 -2.87 -0.78 7.95
N VAL A 196 -4.02 -0.51 8.57
CA VAL A 196 -4.17 -0.62 10.03
C VAL A 196 -3.85 -2.04 10.50
N THR A 197 -4.37 -3.04 9.80
CA THR A 197 -4.16 -4.44 10.14
C THR A 197 -2.70 -4.84 9.97
N SER A 198 -2.09 -4.53 8.82
CA SER A 198 -0.72 -4.93 8.51
C SER A 198 0.29 -4.24 9.43
N GLN A 199 0.17 -2.93 9.65
CA GLN A 199 1.12 -2.18 10.47
C GLN A 199 0.98 -2.50 11.96
N LYS A 200 -0.24 -2.76 12.46
CA LYS A 200 -0.45 -3.25 13.83
C LYS A 200 0.20 -4.62 14.05
N ASN A 201 0.02 -5.54 13.11
CA ASN A 201 0.64 -6.86 13.20
C ASN A 201 2.18 -6.75 13.13
N GLY A 202 2.70 -5.93 12.21
CA GLY A 202 4.14 -5.66 12.12
C GLY A 202 4.74 -5.09 13.41
N ILE A 203 4.03 -4.17 14.10
CA ILE A 203 4.45 -3.67 15.42
C ILE A 203 4.56 -4.82 16.42
N ASN A 204 3.57 -5.70 16.49
CA ASN A 204 3.59 -6.82 17.43
C ASN A 204 4.71 -7.82 17.10
N ASP A 205 4.93 -8.14 15.83
CA ASP A 205 6.03 -8.99 15.39
C ASP A 205 7.39 -8.39 15.80
N MET A 206 7.57 -7.08 15.62
CA MET A 206 8.80 -6.38 16.01
C MET A 206 9.00 -6.33 17.52
N ARG A 207 7.93 -6.13 18.30
CA ARG A 207 7.98 -6.20 19.78
C ARG A 207 8.32 -7.61 20.25
N GLU A 208 7.76 -8.63 19.62
CA GLU A 208 8.08 -10.03 19.91
C GLU A 208 9.55 -10.34 19.60
N MET A 209 10.06 -9.86 18.46
CA MET A 209 11.49 -9.98 18.12
C MET A 209 12.39 -9.25 19.12
N LEU A 210 12.02 -8.04 19.57
CA LEU A 210 12.75 -7.31 20.62
C LEU A 210 12.83 -8.11 21.93
N CYS A 211 11.71 -8.68 22.37
CA CYS A 211 11.67 -9.50 23.57
C CYS A 211 12.53 -10.77 23.42
N LYS A 212 12.37 -11.52 22.33
CA LYS A 212 13.04 -12.80 22.14
C LYS A 212 14.54 -12.69 21.85
N GLN A 213 14.96 -11.67 21.08
CA GLN A 213 16.33 -11.54 20.60
C GLN A 213 17.17 -10.59 21.45
N PHE A 214 16.54 -9.63 22.13
CA PHE A 214 17.23 -8.58 22.89
C PHE A 214 16.78 -8.47 24.35
N SER A 215 15.89 -9.36 24.81
CA SER A 215 15.30 -9.33 26.16
C SER A 215 14.57 -8.03 26.50
N ASP A 216 14.16 -7.25 25.49
CA ASP A 216 13.34 -6.06 25.70
C ASP A 216 11.86 -6.35 25.43
N CYS A 217 11.20 -6.85 26.47
CA CYS A 217 9.78 -7.20 26.42
C CYS A 217 8.85 -6.03 26.78
N ASP A 218 9.40 -4.95 27.33
CA ASP A 218 8.65 -3.79 27.84
C ASP A 218 8.66 -2.62 26.85
N PHE A 219 9.20 -2.82 25.64
CA PHE A 219 9.19 -1.79 24.60
C PHE A 219 7.75 -1.36 24.26
N LEU A 220 7.51 -0.06 24.45
CA LEU A 220 6.31 0.66 24.05
C LEU A 220 6.66 1.53 22.84
N PRO A 221 6.05 1.30 21.67
CA PRO A 221 6.25 2.17 20.52
C PRO A 221 5.67 3.58 20.78
N GLU A 222 6.31 4.60 20.21
CA GLU A 222 5.95 6.01 20.35
C GLU A 222 5.79 6.67 18.97
N THR A 223 4.83 7.58 18.82
CA THR A 223 4.62 8.31 17.55
C THR A 223 5.59 9.48 17.36
N GLY A 224 6.40 9.80 18.37
CA GLY A 224 7.30 10.96 18.36
C GLY A 224 6.60 12.30 18.59
N ASP A 225 5.27 12.32 18.69
CA ASP A 225 4.49 13.44 19.25
C ASP A 225 3.96 13.01 20.61
N ARG A 226 4.72 13.33 21.67
CA ARG A 226 4.38 12.93 23.05
C ARG A 226 2.98 13.29 23.48
N ARG A 227 2.34 14.31 22.88
CA ARG A 227 0.95 14.65 23.18
C ARG A 227 0.00 13.54 22.74
N LYS A 228 0.27 12.90 21.61
CA LYS A 228 -0.53 11.77 21.10
C LYS A 228 -0.30 10.48 21.89
N ASP A 229 0.87 10.36 22.52
CA ASP A 229 1.29 9.15 23.22
C ASP A 229 0.87 9.14 24.71
N GLN A 230 0.42 10.27 25.28
CA GLN A 230 0.12 10.44 26.71
C GLN A 230 -1.38 10.49 27.07
N ASP A 231 -2.28 10.31 26.10
CA ASP A 231 -3.73 10.51 26.28
C ASP A 231 -4.49 9.27 26.82
N PHE A 232 -3.86 8.44 27.67
CA PHE A 232 -4.49 7.23 28.24
C PHE A 232 -4.19 7.04 29.73
#